data_AF-A0A2N1M142-F1
#
_entry.id   AF-A0A2N1M142-F1
#
_cell.length_a   1.000
_cell.length_b   1.000
_cell.length_c   1.000
_cell.angle_alpha   90.00
_cell.angle_beta   90.00
_cell.angle_gamma   90.00
#
_symmetry.space_group_name_H-M   'P 1'
#
loop_
_entity.id
_entity.type
_entity.pdbx_description
1 polymer ?
#
loop_
_entity_poly.entity_id
_entity_poly.type
_entity_poly.pdbx_seq_one_letter_code
_entity_poly.pdbx_strand_id
1 'polypeptide(L)'
;MVQHWEKFLNLNRNGKCRHPYVNVDWHYTFLLLSREIEDKIDSTYSTSIFLSKRKKQSVTLLTEEIPTVEKKKYLVYKIFKDWKCSFYEQCDETFDHMWTCESRASEMDNIIQETKEFFKGALKRKLPL
;
A
#
# COMPACT_ATOMS: atom_id res chain seq x y z
N MET A 1 10.08 21.89 -14.07
CA MET A 1 8.88 21.53 -13.28
C MET A 1 9.21 20.23 -12.58
N VAL A 2 9.73 20.30 -11.34
CA VAL A 2 10.05 19.11 -10.53
C VAL A 2 8.77 18.28 -10.45
N GLN A 3 8.80 17.06 -10.98
CA GLN A 3 7.58 16.27 -11.10
C GLN A 3 7.10 15.94 -9.68
N HIS A 4 5.81 16.10 -9.37
CA HIS A 4 5.28 16.03 -8.00
C HIS A 4 5.69 14.77 -7.21
N TRP A 5 6.01 13.67 -7.91
CA TRP A 5 6.52 12.43 -7.33
C TRP A 5 7.98 12.56 -6.83
N GLU A 6 8.84 13.34 -7.47
CA GLU A 6 10.22 13.58 -6.99
C GLU A 6 10.22 14.24 -5.61
N LYS A 7 9.32 15.22 -5.42
CA LYS A 7 9.14 15.88 -4.13
C LYS A 7 8.65 14.90 -3.06
N PHE A 8 7.78 13.96 -3.43
CA PHE A 8 7.33 12.91 -2.52
C PHE A 8 8.47 11.95 -2.16
N LEU A 9 9.21 11.43 -3.13
CA LEU A 9 10.31 10.48 -2.89
C LEU A 9 11.42 11.09 -2.04
N ASN A 10 11.67 12.40 -2.19
CA ASN A 10 12.71 13.10 -1.45
C ASN A 10 12.35 13.42 0.02
N LEU A 11 11.13 13.12 0.46
CA LEU A 11 10.79 13.19 1.88
C LEU A 11 11.62 12.16 2.67
N ASN A 12 12.16 12.57 3.83
CA ASN A 12 13.03 11.70 4.63
C ASN A 12 12.35 10.38 5.02
N ARG A 13 11.05 10.43 5.34
CA ARG A 13 10.22 9.25 5.64
C ARG A 13 10.16 8.22 4.50
N ASN A 14 10.36 8.65 3.26
CA ASN A 14 10.28 7.81 2.06
C ASN A 14 11.68 7.32 1.62
N GLY A 15 12.68 7.37 2.51
CA GLY A 15 14.04 6.92 2.22
C GLY A 15 14.11 5.52 1.62
N LYS A 16 13.28 4.58 2.10
CA LYS A 16 13.19 3.20 1.58
C LYS A 16 12.83 3.15 0.09
N CYS A 17 11.95 4.03 -0.36
CA CYS A 17 11.50 4.10 -1.76
C CYS A 17 12.62 4.52 -2.74
N ARG A 18 13.71 5.09 -2.23
CA ARG A 18 14.88 5.53 -3.02
C ARG A 18 16.00 4.49 -3.03
N HIS A 19 15.85 3.36 -2.35
CA HIS A 19 16.92 2.38 -2.26
C HIS A 19 17.19 1.73 -3.63
N PRO A 20 18.44 1.56 -4.08
CA PRO A 20 18.77 1.00 -5.39
C PRO A 20 18.19 -0.39 -5.73
N TYR A 21 17.76 -1.18 -4.73
CA TYR A 21 17.13 -2.49 -4.96
C TYR A 21 15.62 -2.38 -5.24
N VAL A 22 15.01 -1.20 -5.02
CA VAL A 22 13.59 -0.95 -5.29
C VAL A 22 13.44 -0.62 -6.77
N ASN A 23 13.20 -1.65 -7.58
CA ASN A 23 12.95 -1.50 -9.01
C ASN A 23 11.47 -1.12 -9.25
N VAL A 24 11.13 0.13 -8.96
CA VAL A 24 9.78 0.67 -9.14
C VAL A 24 9.82 1.83 -10.14
N ASP A 25 8.97 1.75 -11.17
CA ASP A 25 8.71 2.89 -12.04
C ASP A 25 7.82 3.89 -11.30
N TRP A 26 8.46 4.87 -10.65
CA TRP A 26 7.77 5.88 -9.84
C TRP A 26 6.89 6.81 -10.67
N HIS A 27 7.29 7.11 -11.90
CA HIS A 27 6.47 7.93 -12.79
C HIS A 27 5.16 7.22 -13.12
N TYR A 28 5.23 5.95 -13.53
CA TYR A 28 4.04 5.16 -13.82
C TYR A 28 3.21 4.85 -12.57
N THR A 29 3.86 4.59 -11.44
CA THR A 29 3.18 4.37 -10.15
C THR A 29 2.34 5.59 -9.75
N PHE A 30 2.91 6.79 -9.84
CA PHE A 30 2.19 8.02 -9.55
C PHE A 30 1.11 8.34 -10.58
N LEU A 31 1.35 7.99 -11.84
CA LEU A 31 0.33 8.06 -12.88
C LEU A 31 -0.86 7.17 -12.50
N LEU A 32 -0.65 5.91 -12.08
CA LEU A 32 -1.73 5.02 -11.65
C LEU A 32 -2.46 5.51 -10.39
N LEU A 33 -1.71 5.97 -9.38
CA LEU A 33 -2.27 6.57 -8.16
C LEU A 33 -3.08 7.85 -8.44
N SER A 34 -2.93 8.43 -9.64
CA SER A 34 -3.61 9.65 -10.07
C SER A 34 -4.66 9.38 -11.16
N ARG A 35 -4.51 8.32 -11.97
CA ARG A 35 -5.38 7.96 -13.09
C ARG A 35 -6.74 7.39 -12.70
N GLU A 36 -6.90 6.87 -11.48
CA GLU A 36 -8.25 6.55 -10.98
C GLU A 36 -9.15 7.80 -10.86
N ILE A 37 -8.58 9.01 -11.03
CA ILE A 37 -9.29 10.29 -11.10
C ILE A 37 -9.60 10.68 -12.57
N GLU A 38 -8.88 10.12 -13.57
CA GLU A 38 -8.95 10.51 -14.98
C GLU A 38 -9.86 9.63 -15.86
N ASP A 39 -10.21 8.40 -15.46
CA ASP A 39 -11.21 7.60 -16.20
C ASP A 39 -12.64 8.22 -16.15
N LYS A 40 -12.78 9.39 -15.51
CA LYS A 40 -13.95 10.29 -15.54
C LYS A 40 -13.59 11.69 -16.07
N ILE A 41 -12.69 11.81 -17.05
CA ILE A 41 -12.60 13.03 -17.87
C ILE A 41 -13.81 13.06 -18.82
N ASP A 42 -15.00 13.14 -18.24
CA ASP A 42 -16.10 13.86 -18.82
C ASP A 42 -16.93 14.43 -17.66
N SER A 43 -16.87 15.75 -17.53
CA SER A 43 -17.49 16.60 -16.51
C SER A 43 -16.84 16.62 -15.10
N THR A 44 -16.18 17.75 -14.86
CA THR A 44 -15.97 18.40 -13.55
C THR A 44 -14.80 17.89 -12.72
N TYR A 45 -13.92 18.82 -12.31
CA TYR A 45 -12.87 18.67 -11.29
C TYR A 45 -13.45 18.31 -9.91
N SER A 46 -14.09 17.15 -9.79
CA SER A 46 -14.74 16.67 -8.58
C SER A 46 -13.96 15.50 -8.01
N THR A 47 -13.22 15.75 -6.93
CA THR A 47 -12.57 14.67 -6.17
C THR A 47 -13.62 13.95 -5.34
N SER A 48 -13.94 12.71 -5.71
CA SER A 48 -14.80 11.86 -4.88
C SER A 48 -14.10 11.52 -3.55
N ILE A 49 -14.83 11.60 -2.45
CA ILE A 49 -14.37 11.15 -1.12
C ILE A 49 -13.87 9.70 -1.19
N PHE A 50 -14.53 8.86 -2.00
CA PHE A 50 -14.13 7.47 -2.20
C PHE A 50 -12.75 7.36 -2.83
N LEU A 51 -12.50 8.08 -3.94
CA LEU A 51 -11.21 8.08 -4.63
C LEU A 51 -10.10 8.65 -3.75
N SER A 52 -10.40 9.70 -2.98
CA SER A 52 -9.47 10.27 -2.01
C SER A 52 -9.09 9.28 -0.91
N LYS A 53 -10.08 8.56 -0.33
CA LYS A 53 -9.84 7.52 0.67
C LYS A 53 -8.99 6.38 0.11
N ARG A 54 -9.32 5.90 -1.09
CA ARG A 54 -8.57 4.83 -1.78
C ARG A 54 -7.14 5.25 -2.08
N LYS A 55 -6.92 6.44 -2.64
CA LYS A 55 -5.58 6.99 -2.88
C LYS A 55 -4.78 7.12 -1.58
N LYS A 56 -5.40 7.64 -0.51
CA LYS A 56 -4.77 7.72 0.81
C LYS A 56 -4.35 6.33 1.30
N GLN A 57 -5.23 5.34 1.23
CA GLN A 57 -4.91 3.97 1.62
C GLN A 57 -3.72 3.42 0.82
N SER A 58 -3.74 3.53 -0.51
CA SER A 58 -2.62 3.07 -1.35
C SER A 58 -1.29 3.74 -1.00
N VAL A 59 -1.30 5.05 -0.75
CA VAL A 59 -0.09 5.78 -0.32
C VAL A 59 0.36 5.33 1.06
N THR A 60 -0.55 5.17 2.03
CA THR A 60 -0.21 4.69 3.38
C THR A 60 0.38 3.28 3.36
N LEU A 61 -0.13 2.38 2.50
CA LEU A 61 0.45 1.05 2.30
C LEU A 61 1.86 1.16 1.69
N LEU A 62 2.02 1.96 0.65
CA LEU A 62 3.29 2.17 -0.05
C LEU A 62 4.37 2.75 0.87
N THR A 63 4.00 3.63 1.80
CA THR A 63 4.92 4.27 2.75
C THR A 63 5.07 3.51 4.07
N GLU A 64 4.44 2.34 4.21
CA GLU A 64 4.41 1.55 5.44
C GLU A 64 3.90 2.35 6.67
N GLU A 65 3.04 3.34 6.45
CA GLU A 65 2.50 4.23 7.50
C GLU A 65 1.27 3.63 8.20
N ILE A 66 1.05 2.31 8.09
CA ILE A 66 -0.01 1.60 8.80
C ILE A 66 0.26 1.69 10.32
N PRO A 67 -0.76 1.92 11.16
CA PRO A 67 -0.59 2.02 12.61
C PRO A 67 -0.42 0.62 13.26
N THR A 68 0.69 -0.05 12.97
CA THR A 68 1.09 -1.31 13.62
C THR A 68 1.33 -1.10 15.11
N VAL A 69 1.27 -2.16 15.91
CA VAL A 69 1.65 -2.10 17.34
C VAL A 69 3.04 -1.51 17.50
N GLU A 70 4.03 -1.92 16.70
CA GLU A 70 5.36 -1.32 16.75
C GLU A 70 5.35 0.18 16.50
N LYS A 71 4.57 0.67 15.52
CA LYS A 71 4.43 2.11 15.28
C LYS A 71 3.70 2.84 16.41
N LYS A 72 2.73 2.20 17.05
CA LYS A 72 2.06 2.73 18.24
C LYS A 72 3.00 2.77 19.45
N LYS A 73 3.95 1.83 19.59
CA LYS A 73 4.98 1.85 20.65
C LYS A 73 5.85 3.11 20.55
N TYR A 74 6.17 3.59 19.35
CA TYR A 74 6.91 4.85 19.17
C TYR A 74 6.12 6.09 19.65
N LEU A 75 4.79 6.08 19.50
CA LEU A 75 3.96 7.22 19.90
C LEU A 75 3.60 7.17 21.39
N VAL A 76 3.22 5.99 21.90
CA VAL A 76 2.74 5.81 23.28
C VAL A 76 3.25 4.49 23.87
N TYR A 77 4.55 4.43 24.13
CA TYR A 77 5.25 3.23 24.61
C TYR A 77 4.59 2.59 25.84
N LYS A 78 4.21 3.39 26.84
CA LYS A 78 3.65 2.90 28.10
C LYS A 78 2.39 2.04 27.93
N ILE A 79 1.57 2.32 26.91
CA ILE A 79 0.33 1.58 26.64
C ILE A 79 0.64 0.30 25.84
N PHE A 80 1.50 0.40 24.83
CA PHE A 80 1.67 -0.66 23.83
C PHE A 80 2.89 -1.56 24.05
N LYS A 81 3.75 -1.31 25.06
CA LYS A 81 5.02 -2.01 25.26
C LYS A 81 4.91 -3.55 25.24
N ASP A 82 3.86 -4.08 25.86
CA ASP A 82 3.64 -5.52 26.02
C ASP A 82 2.69 -6.07 24.95
N TRP A 83 2.17 -5.21 24.06
CA TRP A 83 1.27 -5.64 23.00
C TRP A 83 2.04 -6.41 21.94
N LYS A 84 1.42 -7.49 21.50
CA LYS A 84 1.87 -8.42 20.46
C LYS A 84 0.84 -8.43 19.33
N CYS A 85 1.10 -9.21 18.28
CA CYS A 85 0.14 -9.46 17.22
C CYS A 85 -1.19 -9.94 17.79
N SER A 86 -2.30 -9.31 17.42
CA SER A 86 -3.63 -9.67 17.94
C SER A 86 -4.14 -11.03 17.45
N PHE A 87 -3.49 -11.64 16.46
CA PHE A 87 -3.90 -12.93 15.90
C PHE A 87 -3.06 -14.11 16.41
N TYR A 88 -1.76 -13.88 16.66
CA TYR A 88 -0.82 -14.92 17.10
C TYR A 88 -0.37 -14.76 18.56
N GLU A 89 -0.46 -13.55 19.10
CA GLU A 89 -0.12 -13.14 20.49
C GLU A 89 1.31 -13.42 20.97
N GLN A 90 2.13 -14.13 20.19
CA GLN A 90 3.49 -14.52 20.59
C GLN A 90 4.59 -13.68 19.91
N CYS A 91 4.28 -13.02 18.79
CA CYS A 91 5.24 -12.22 18.01
C CYS A 91 4.92 -10.73 18.06
N ASP A 92 5.94 -9.88 17.91
CA ASP A 92 5.72 -8.45 17.73
C ASP A 92 5.04 -8.17 16.38
N GLU A 93 4.02 -7.31 16.39
CA GLU A 93 3.32 -6.89 15.17
C GLU A 93 4.08 -5.76 14.48
N THR A 94 4.89 -6.16 13.51
CA THR A 94 5.58 -5.28 12.56
C THR A 94 4.73 -5.08 11.29
N PHE A 95 5.15 -4.18 10.39
CA PHE A 95 4.48 -4.02 9.10
C PHE A 95 4.51 -5.32 8.28
N ASP A 96 5.65 -6.00 8.25
CA ASP A 96 5.82 -7.26 7.51
C ASP A 96 5.01 -8.39 8.15
N HIS A 97 5.03 -8.48 9.49
CA HIS A 97 4.31 -9.52 10.22
C HIS A 97 2.79 -9.47 9.95
N MET A 98 2.20 -8.29 9.74
CA MET A 98 0.78 -8.19 9.37
C MET A 98 0.42 -9.00 8.13
N TRP A 99 1.37 -9.17 7.20
CA TRP A 99 1.18 -9.88 5.94
C TRP A 99 1.68 -11.33 5.99
N THR A 100 2.62 -11.63 6.89
CA THR A 100 3.21 -12.97 7.03
C THR A 100 2.78 -13.69 8.30
N CYS A 101 1.71 -13.22 8.95
CA CYS A 101 1.21 -13.79 10.19
C CYS A 101 0.71 -15.22 9.95
N GLU A 102 1.29 -16.21 10.65
CA GLU A 102 0.97 -17.63 10.47
C GLU A 102 -0.51 -17.93 10.72
N SER A 103 -1.09 -17.30 11.75
CA SER A 103 -2.51 -17.44 12.08
C SER A 103 -3.45 -16.90 10.99
N ARG A 104 -2.92 -16.18 9.99
CA ARG A 104 -3.66 -15.63 8.85
C ARG A 104 -3.16 -16.17 7.50
N ALA A 105 -2.32 -17.19 7.50
CA ALA A 105 -1.71 -17.72 6.27
C ALA A 105 -2.77 -18.10 5.22
N SER A 106 -3.84 -18.78 5.63
CA SER A 106 -4.92 -19.19 4.72
C SER A 106 -5.67 -18.00 4.11
N GLU A 107 -5.94 -16.95 4.87
CA GLU A 107 -6.55 -15.71 4.36
C GLU A 107 -5.64 -15.05 3.32
N MET A 108 -4.35 -14.96 3.63
CA MET A 108 -3.36 -14.36 2.74
C MET A 108 -3.19 -15.17 1.45
N ASP A 109 -3.17 -16.50 1.55
CA ASP A 109 -3.12 -17.39 0.38
C ASP A 109 -4.35 -17.22 -0.53
N ASN A 110 -5.54 -17.09 0.06
CA ASN A 110 -6.76 -16.83 -0.70
C ASN A 110 -6.68 -15.48 -1.44
N ILE A 111 -6.28 -14.41 -0.75
CA ILE A 111 -6.10 -13.08 -1.36
C ILE A 111 -5.11 -13.14 -2.53
N ILE A 112 -3.98 -13.83 -2.34
CA ILE A 112 -2.96 -14.00 -3.36
C ILE A 112 -3.53 -14.76 -4.56
N GLN A 113 -4.29 -15.83 -4.33
CA GLN A 113 -4.86 -16.65 -5.38
C GLN A 113 -5.91 -15.89 -6.19
N GLU A 114 -6.85 -15.22 -5.53
CA GLU A 114 -7.87 -14.38 -6.17
C GLU A 114 -7.22 -13.28 -7.02
N THR A 115 -6.16 -12.65 -6.47
CA THR A 115 -5.42 -11.61 -7.19
C THR A 115 -4.73 -12.15 -8.44
N LYS A 116 -4.10 -13.35 -8.35
CA LYS A 116 -3.50 -14.02 -9.52
C LYS A 116 -4.54 -14.32 -10.59
N GLU A 117 -5.72 -14.79 -10.20
CA GLU A 117 -6.82 -15.09 -11.12
C GLU A 117 -7.36 -13.83 -11.80
N PHE A 118 -7.53 -12.75 -11.05
CA PHE A 118 -7.89 -11.43 -11.58
C PHE A 118 -6.91 -10.98 -12.67
N PHE A 119 -5.60 -11.06 -12.41
CA PHE A 119 -4.58 -10.67 -13.40
C PHE A 119 -4.59 -11.56 -14.64
N LYS A 120 -4.73 -12.89 -14.48
CA LYS A 120 -4.89 -13.81 -15.61
C LYS A 120 -6.09 -13.43 -16.48
N GLY A 121 -7.23 -13.12 -15.86
CA GLY A 121 -8.42 -12.66 -16.57
C GLY A 121 -8.25 -11.31 -17.26
N ALA A 122 -7.49 -10.38 -16.67
CA ALA A 122 -7.18 -9.10 -17.28
C ALA A 122 -6.25 -9.24 -18.51
N LEU A 123 -5.24 -10.12 -18.44
CA LEU A 123 -4.33 -10.39 -19.54
C LEU A 123 -5.04 -11.04 -20.73
N LYS A 124 -5.89 -12.05 -20.48
CA LYS A 124 -6.68 -12.72 -21.51
C LYS A 124 -7.61 -11.76 -22.27
N ARG A 125 -8.12 -10.71 -21.61
CA ARG A 125 -8.98 -9.70 -22.23
C ARG A 125 -8.21 -8.68 -23.10
N LYS A 126 -6.90 -8.53 -22.89
CA LYS A 126 -6.06 -7.57 -23.64
C LYS A 126 -5.32 -8.18 -24.83
N LEU A 127 -5.32 -9.51 -24.96
CA LEU A 127 -4.81 -10.24 -26.12
C LEU A 127 -6.01 -10.80 -26.91
N PRO A 128 -6.61 -10.03 -27.84
CA PRO A 128 -7.49 -10.64 -28.82
C PRO A 128 -6.65 -11.55 -29.72
N LEU A 129 -7.05 -12.82 -29.83
CA LEU A 129 -6.65 -13.68 -30.95
C LEU A 129 -7.19 -13.09 -32.27
#